data_AF-A0A962MAU9-F1
#
_entry.id   AF-A0A962MAU9-F1
#
_cell.length_a   1.000
_cell.length_b   1.000
_cell.length_c   1.000
_cell.angle_alpha   90.00
_cell.angle_beta   90.00
_cell.angle_gamma   90.00
#
_symmetry.space_group_name_H-M   'P 1'
#
loop_
_entity.id
_entity.type
_entity.pdbx_description
1 polymer ?
#
loop_
_entity_poly.entity_id
_entity_poly.type
_entity_poly.pdbx_seq_one_letter_code
_entity_poly.pdbx_strand_id
1 'polypeptide(L)'
;MNIDYFSIVLFLFIIGACAKSAQIGLHTWLPDAMEGPTPVSALIHAATMVTAGVFLLLRSVHILKYDINSLLLVSFLGGITSFIAATIGLFQNDIKKIIAYSTCSQLGYMVLSCGLNNYSGSLFHLMNHAFFKALLFLSAGAIIHSMLDQQDVRRMGMLLKYLPVSYLMILIGSLTIMGIPFLTGFYSKDFILEYVYSSNVF
;
A
#
# COMPACT_ATOMS: atom_id res chain seq x y z
N MET A 1 22.18 -26.83 18.06
CA MET A 1 21.57 -25.87 17.13
C MET A 1 21.87 -24.49 17.67
N ASN A 2 22.92 -23.83 17.19
CA ASN A 2 23.16 -22.44 17.56
C ASN A 2 22.11 -21.61 16.83
N ILE A 3 21.07 -21.23 17.55
CA ILE A 3 20.10 -20.29 17.01
C ILE A 3 20.81 -18.95 17.02
N ASP A 4 21.08 -18.39 15.85
CA ASP A 4 21.67 -17.07 15.74
C ASP A 4 20.67 -16.06 16.31
N TYR A 5 20.90 -15.61 17.56
CA TYR A 5 20.01 -14.66 18.25
C TYR A 5 19.73 -13.41 17.40
N PHE A 6 20.67 -13.03 16.54
CA PHE A 6 20.52 -11.95 15.57
C PHE A 6 19.39 -12.20 14.54
N SER A 7 19.29 -13.41 13.98
CA SER A 7 18.25 -13.73 12.98
C SER A 7 16.86 -13.79 13.63
N ILE A 8 16.75 -14.24 14.88
CA ILE A 8 15.49 -14.18 15.64
C ILE A 8 15.03 -12.73 15.82
N VAL A 9 15.94 -11.85 16.24
CA VAL A 9 15.62 -10.43 16.45
C VAL A 9 15.16 -9.78 15.15
N LEU A 10 15.86 -10.06 14.04
CA LEU A 10 15.47 -9.61 12.70
C LEU A 10 14.10 -10.13 12.28
N PHE A 11 13.81 -11.40 12.54
CA PHE A 11 12.52 -11.99 12.22
C PHE A 11 11.37 -11.33 13.00
N LEU A 12 11.54 -11.12 14.31
CA LEU A 12 10.56 -10.40 15.14
C LEU A 12 10.37 -8.96 14.68
N PHE A 13 11.46 -8.30 14.27
CA PHE A 13 11.44 -6.96 13.74
C PHE A 13 10.66 -6.88 12.41
N ILE A 14 10.85 -7.86 11.52
CA ILE A 14 10.08 -8.01 10.27
C ILE A 14 8.60 -8.22 10.57
N ILE A 15 8.24 -9.07 11.54
CA ILE A 15 6.85 -9.24 11.96
C ILE A 15 6.23 -7.92 12.41
N GLY A 16 6.95 -7.13 13.21
CA GLY A 16 6.51 -5.80 13.63
C GLY A 16 6.29 -4.84 12.45
N ALA A 17 7.22 -4.85 11.49
CA ALA A 17 7.10 -4.10 10.25
C ALA A 17 5.84 -4.51 9.46
N CYS A 18 5.67 -5.82 9.26
CA CYS A 18 4.55 -6.44 8.54
C CYS A 18 3.19 -6.15 9.19
N ALA A 19 3.12 -6.14 10.52
CA ALA A 19 1.92 -5.79 11.26
C ALA A 19 1.50 -4.34 10.97
N LYS A 20 2.46 -3.41 11.05
CA LYS A 20 2.19 -1.99 10.79
C LYS A 20 1.90 -1.69 9.32
N SER A 21 2.58 -2.34 8.37
CA SER A 21 2.35 -2.17 6.94
C SER A 21 1.29 -3.10 6.34
N ALA A 22 0.46 -3.75 7.19
CA ALA A 22 -0.67 -4.58 6.79
C ALA A 22 -0.31 -5.65 5.73
N GLN A 23 0.77 -6.39 5.98
CA GLN A 23 1.21 -7.49 5.11
C GLN A 23 0.42 -8.78 5.40
N ILE A 24 0.59 -9.80 4.59
CA ILE A 24 -0.30 -10.96 4.56
C ILE A 24 -0.18 -11.74 5.86
N GLY A 25 -1.30 -12.32 6.31
CA GLY A 25 -1.45 -12.83 7.68
C GLY A 25 -1.83 -11.76 8.71
N LEU A 26 -1.38 -10.50 8.54
CA LEU A 26 -1.64 -9.38 9.44
C LEU A 26 -2.29 -8.17 8.74
N HIS A 27 -2.98 -8.40 7.61
CA HIS A 27 -3.55 -7.35 6.77
C HIS A 27 -5.01 -7.04 7.11
N THR A 28 -5.70 -7.92 7.84
CA THR A 28 -7.15 -7.88 8.08
C THR A 28 -7.60 -6.64 8.86
N TRP A 29 -6.76 -6.14 9.77
CA TRP A 29 -7.10 -4.96 10.56
C TRP A 29 -7.25 -3.69 9.71
N LEU A 30 -6.57 -3.62 8.55
CA LEU A 30 -6.51 -2.40 7.76
C LEU A 30 -7.84 -2.12 7.02
N PRO A 31 -8.48 -3.10 6.35
CA PRO A 31 -9.86 -2.96 5.86
C PRO A 31 -10.89 -2.72 6.97
N ASP A 32 -10.68 -3.29 8.16
CA ASP A 32 -11.61 -3.13 9.29
C ASP A 32 -11.53 -1.71 9.91
N ALA A 33 -10.37 -1.05 9.81
CA ALA A 33 -10.20 0.35 10.19
C ALA A 33 -11.07 1.34 9.37
N MET A 34 -11.77 0.87 8.33
CA MET A 34 -12.72 1.66 7.54
C MET A 34 -13.98 2.06 8.30
N GLU A 35 -14.22 1.58 9.52
CA GLU A 35 -15.30 2.10 10.38
C GLU A 35 -15.08 3.57 10.76
N GLY A 36 -13.82 4.03 10.79
CA GLY A 36 -13.47 5.41 11.09
C GLY A 36 -13.95 6.43 10.04
N PRO A 37 -13.96 7.72 10.41
CA PRO A 37 -14.30 8.78 9.47
C PRO A 37 -13.27 8.89 8.34
N THR A 38 -13.71 9.31 7.16
CA THR A 38 -12.91 9.29 5.93
C THR A 38 -11.60 10.09 5.98
N PRO A 39 -11.50 11.24 6.68
CA PRO A 39 -10.21 11.92 6.85
C PRO A 39 -9.22 11.14 7.72
N VAL A 40 -9.71 10.37 8.70
CA VAL A 40 -8.87 9.51 9.53
C VAL A 40 -8.34 8.35 8.71
N SER A 41 -9.17 7.73 7.87
CA SER A 41 -8.68 6.72 6.91
C SER A 41 -7.66 7.30 5.94
N ALA A 42 -7.83 8.55 5.47
CA ALA A 42 -6.85 9.20 4.62
C ALA A 42 -5.49 9.31 5.33
N LEU A 43 -5.47 9.75 6.58
CA LEU A 43 -4.25 9.90 7.37
C LEU A 43 -3.56 8.55 7.64
N ILE A 44 -4.32 7.56 8.11
CA ILE A 44 -3.81 6.22 8.47
C ILE A 44 -3.20 5.53 7.26
N HIS A 45 -3.89 5.56 6.11
CA HIS A 45 -3.54 4.80 4.94
C HIS A 45 -2.54 5.49 4.02
N ALA A 46 -2.52 6.82 3.99
CA ALA A 46 -1.63 7.55 3.11
C ALA A 46 -0.32 7.95 3.79
N ALA A 47 -0.40 8.49 5.02
CA ALA A 47 0.70 9.28 5.58
C ALA A 47 1.42 8.63 6.76
N THR A 48 0.73 7.98 7.70
CA THR A 48 1.32 7.70 9.03
C THR A 48 1.46 6.21 9.39
N MET A 49 0.35 5.47 9.49
CA MET A 49 0.37 4.20 10.21
C MET A 49 1.05 3.10 9.41
N VAL A 50 0.64 2.93 8.15
CA VAL A 50 1.19 1.90 7.27
C VAL A 50 2.55 2.27 6.70
N THR A 51 2.81 3.55 6.48
CA THR A 51 4.12 4.06 6.03
C THR A 51 5.19 3.86 7.10
N ALA A 52 4.84 3.90 8.39
CA ALA A 52 5.78 3.65 9.48
C ALA A 52 6.40 2.24 9.42
N GLY A 53 5.62 1.22 9.02
CA GLY A 53 6.13 -0.15 8.85
C GLY A 53 7.19 -0.25 7.74
N VAL A 54 6.93 0.40 6.60
CA VAL A 54 7.89 0.48 5.48
C VAL A 54 9.11 1.34 5.86
N PHE A 55 8.89 2.47 6.51
CA PHE A 55 9.95 3.36 6.97
C PHE A 55 10.90 2.69 7.96
N LEU A 56 10.36 1.83 8.83
CA LEU A 56 11.15 1.02 9.74
C LEU A 56 12.10 0.08 8.96
N LEU A 57 11.63 -0.59 7.90
CA LEU A 57 12.49 -1.39 7.00
C LEU A 57 13.53 -0.53 6.27
N LEU A 58 13.15 0.68 5.84
CA LEU A 58 14.04 1.66 5.19
C LEU A 58 15.13 2.19 6.14
N ARG A 59 14.88 2.23 7.44
CA ARG A 59 15.88 2.66 8.44
C ARG A 59 16.76 1.52 8.92
N SER A 60 16.26 0.29 8.89
CA SER A 60 17.01 -0.92 9.26
C SER A 60 17.84 -1.49 8.10
N VAL A 61 18.13 -0.71 7.05
CA VAL A 61 18.90 -1.13 5.87
C VAL A 61 20.20 -1.82 6.24
N HIS A 62 20.96 -1.23 7.16
CA HIS A 62 22.24 -1.79 7.58
C HIS A 62 22.08 -3.16 8.24
N ILE A 63 21.00 -3.37 9.00
CA ILE A 63 20.76 -4.61 9.75
C ILE A 63 20.23 -5.71 8.82
N LEU A 64 19.27 -5.38 7.94
CA LEU A 64 18.66 -6.32 7.00
C LEU A 64 19.67 -6.90 5.99
N LYS A 65 20.68 -6.11 5.60
CA LYS A 65 21.73 -6.56 4.66
C LYS A 65 22.60 -7.71 5.17
N TYR A 66 22.65 -7.94 6.49
CA TYR A 66 23.48 -9.01 7.05
C TYR A 66 22.84 -10.40 6.94
N ASP A 67 21.53 -10.50 6.74
CA ASP A 67 20.83 -11.79 6.65
C ASP A 67 20.01 -11.88 5.36
N ILE A 68 20.53 -12.63 4.40
CA ILE A 68 19.92 -12.86 3.08
C ILE A 68 18.55 -13.54 3.21
N ASN A 69 18.39 -14.44 4.18
CA ASN A 69 17.11 -15.14 4.39
C ASN A 69 16.02 -14.16 4.81
N SER A 70 16.36 -13.18 5.64
CA SER A 70 15.45 -12.13 6.08
C SER A 70 14.99 -11.23 4.91
N LEU A 71 15.90 -10.87 4.01
CA LEU A 71 15.60 -10.10 2.80
C LEU A 71 14.68 -10.87 1.84
N LEU A 72 14.94 -12.16 1.66
CA LEU A 72 14.12 -13.04 0.82
C LEU A 72 12.71 -13.23 1.41
N LEU A 73 12.60 -13.34 2.74
CA LEU A 73 11.30 -13.37 3.41
C LEU A 73 10.53 -12.07 3.17
N VAL A 74 11.17 -10.92 3.32
CA VAL A 74 10.57 -9.60 3.09
C VAL A 74 10.11 -9.44 1.63
N SER A 75 10.95 -9.83 0.66
CA SER A 75 10.59 -9.74 -0.76
C SER A 75 9.40 -10.65 -1.09
N PHE A 76 9.41 -11.89 -0.60
CA PHE A 76 8.32 -12.85 -0.80
C PHE A 76 7.00 -12.39 -0.17
N LEU A 77 7.04 -11.90 1.07
CA LEU A 77 5.85 -11.34 1.75
C LEU A 77 5.30 -10.12 0.99
N GLY A 78 6.17 -9.23 0.51
CA GLY A 78 5.77 -8.06 -0.29
C GLY A 78 5.14 -8.45 -1.64
N GLY A 79 5.69 -9.47 -2.31
CA GLY A 79 5.15 -9.99 -3.56
C GLY A 79 3.77 -10.60 -3.37
N ILE A 80 3.63 -11.53 -2.42
CA ILE A 80 2.35 -12.21 -2.14
C ILE A 80 1.27 -11.23 -1.67
N THR A 81 1.62 -10.28 -0.80
CA THR A 81 0.68 -9.25 -0.35
C THR A 81 0.17 -8.40 -1.49
N SER A 82 1.08 -7.95 -2.37
CA SER A 82 0.71 -7.13 -3.52
C SER A 82 -0.35 -7.82 -4.39
N PHE A 83 -0.17 -9.12 -4.64
CA PHE A 83 -1.05 -9.93 -5.46
C PHE A 83 -2.39 -10.24 -4.77
N ILE A 84 -2.36 -10.78 -3.55
CA ILE A 84 -3.56 -11.22 -2.84
C ILE A 84 -4.43 -10.03 -2.42
N ALA A 85 -3.84 -8.93 -1.97
CA ALA A 85 -4.63 -7.75 -1.63
C ALA A 85 -5.32 -7.14 -2.86
N ALA A 86 -4.65 -7.14 -4.02
CA ALA A 86 -5.25 -6.67 -5.26
C ALA A 86 -6.44 -7.53 -5.69
N THR A 87 -6.31 -8.87 -5.61
CA THR A 87 -7.41 -9.78 -5.99
C THR A 87 -8.59 -9.68 -5.04
N ILE A 88 -8.37 -9.58 -3.72
CA ILE A 88 -9.46 -9.38 -2.75
C ILE A 88 -10.18 -8.05 -2.99
N GLY A 89 -9.42 -6.99 -3.33
CA GLY A 89 -9.97 -5.65 -3.60
C GLY A 89 -10.99 -5.62 -4.74
N LEU A 90 -10.86 -6.49 -5.75
CA LEU A 90 -11.80 -6.56 -6.88
C LEU A 90 -13.21 -7.01 -6.47
N PHE A 91 -13.33 -7.79 -5.40
CA PHE A 91 -14.60 -8.34 -4.92
C PHE A 91 -15.23 -7.51 -3.79
N GLN A 92 -14.64 -6.37 -3.43
CA GLN A 92 -15.20 -5.48 -2.42
C GLN A 92 -16.26 -4.55 -3.02
N ASN A 93 -17.38 -4.39 -2.31
CA ASN A 93 -18.48 -3.50 -2.72
C ASN A 93 -18.44 -2.13 -2.04
N ASP A 94 -17.67 -1.99 -0.96
CA ASP A 94 -17.52 -0.75 -0.21
C ASP A 94 -16.34 0.06 -0.74
N ILE A 95 -16.58 1.32 -1.14
CA ILE A 95 -15.56 2.20 -1.72
C ILE A 95 -14.33 2.36 -0.81
N LYS A 96 -14.54 2.44 0.51
CA LYS A 96 -13.46 2.59 1.49
C LYS A 96 -12.61 1.33 1.55
N LYS A 97 -13.25 0.15 1.56
CA LYS A 97 -12.55 -1.14 1.55
C LYS A 97 -11.79 -1.38 0.25
N ILE A 98 -12.33 -0.99 -0.91
CA ILE A 98 -11.62 -1.06 -2.19
C ILE A 98 -10.32 -0.23 -2.13
N ILE A 99 -10.39 1.00 -1.60
CA ILE A 99 -9.22 1.87 -1.45
C ILE A 99 -8.24 1.29 -0.41
N ALA A 100 -8.72 0.68 0.67
CA ALA A 100 -7.91 0.03 1.69
C ALA A 100 -7.16 -1.21 1.15
N TYR A 101 -7.80 -2.11 0.42
CA TYR A 101 -7.10 -3.25 -0.18
C TYR A 101 -6.08 -2.82 -1.23
N SER A 102 -6.39 -1.78 -2.00
CA SER A 102 -5.38 -1.17 -2.86
C SER A 102 -4.29 -0.41 -2.09
N THR A 103 -4.40 -0.14 -0.79
CA THR A 103 -3.26 0.34 0.03
C THR A 103 -2.39 -0.83 0.45
N CYS A 104 -2.97 -1.94 0.91
CA CYS A 104 -2.24 -3.18 1.19
C CYS A 104 -1.40 -3.62 -0.02
N SER A 105 -1.97 -3.54 -1.23
CA SER A 105 -1.23 -3.95 -2.42
C SER A 105 -0.03 -3.03 -2.75
N GLN A 106 -0.20 -1.72 -2.62
CA GLN A 106 0.88 -0.74 -2.86
C GLN A 106 1.97 -0.81 -1.80
N LEU A 107 1.62 -1.06 -0.54
CA LEU A 107 2.59 -1.32 0.52
C LEU A 107 3.37 -2.61 0.25
N GLY A 108 2.70 -3.64 -0.28
CA GLY A 108 3.36 -4.86 -0.76
C GLY A 108 4.47 -4.57 -1.78
N TYR A 109 4.24 -3.68 -2.76
CA TYR A 109 5.28 -3.22 -3.69
C TYR A 109 6.47 -2.56 -2.98
N MET A 110 6.20 -1.71 -1.97
CA MET A 110 7.26 -1.05 -1.20
C MET A 110 8.09 -2.04 -0.39
N VAL A 111 7.43 -3.01 0.25
CA VAL A 111 8.08 -4.07 1.05
C VAL A 111 8.88 -5.00 0.15
N LEU A 112 8.34 -5.38 -1.02
CA LEU A 112 9.04 -6.15 -2.05
C LEU A 112 10.33 -5.43 -2.48
N SER A 113 10.23 -4.13 -2.77
CA SER A 113 11.37 -3.29 -3.16
C SER A 113 12.44 -3.21 -2.05
N CYS A 114 12.03 -3.09 -0.78
CA CYS A 114 12.96 -3.17 0.37
C CYS A 114 13.66 -4.54 0.47
N GLY A 115 12.94 -5.64 0.22
CA GLY A 115 13.51 -6.99 0.26
C GLY A 115 14.55 -7.26 -0.82
N LEU A 116 14.49 -6.54 -1.94
CA LEU A 116 15.47 -6.61 -3.02
C LEU A 116 16.63 -5.59 -2.88
N ASN A 117 16.77 -4.96 -1.71
CA ASN A 117 17.73 -3.88 -1.44
C ASN A 117 17.51 -2.58 -2.25
N ASN A 118 16.36 -2.40 -2.92
CA ASN A 118 16.02 -1.16 -3.63
C ASN A 118 15.29 -0.16 -2.72
N TYR A 119 15.99 0.34 -1.71
CA TYR A 119 15.39 1.24 -0.72
C TYR A 119 15.01 2.62 -1.29
N SER A 120 15.74 3.12 -2.29
CA SER A 120 15.41 4.37 -2.97
C SER A 120 14.11 4.27 -3.75
N GLY A 121 13.89 3.15 -4.48
CA GLY A 121 12.64 2.88 -5.19
C GLY A 121 11.44 2.76 -4.25
N SER A 122 11.62 2.06 -3.13
CA SER A 122 10.60 1.95 -2.08
C SER A 122 10.22 3.31 -1.49
N LEU A 123 11.20 4.16 -1.14
CA LEU A 123 10.95 5.50 -0.61
C LEU A 123 10.29 6.43 -1.64
N PHE A 124 10.70 6.35 -2.91
CA PHE A 124 10.08 7.10 -3.99
C PHE A 124 8.61 6.72 -4.17
N HIS A 125 8.30 5.43 -4.18
CA HIS A 125 6.92 4.96 -4.26
C HIS A 125 6.10 5.33 -3.01
N LEU A 126 6.69 5.28 -1.82
CA LEU A 126 6.05 5.70 -0.57
C LEU A 126 5.59 7.16 -0.61
N MET A 127 6.44 8.07 -1.12
CA MET A 127 6.07 9.48 -1.27
C MET A 127 4.93 9.68 -2.27
N ASN A 128 5.01 9.04 -3.44
CA ASN A 128 3.94 9.13 -4.44
C ASN A 128 2.62 8.57 -3.90
N HIS A 129 2.69 7.44 -3.18
CA HIS A 129 1.57 6.79 -2.53
C HIS A 129 0.87 7.69 -1.53
N ALA A 130 1.60 8.41 -0.70
CA ALA A 130 1.01 9.35 0.25
C ALA A 130 0.12 10.39 -0.47
N PHE A 131 0.55 10.91 -1.63
CA PHE A 131 -0.26 11.87 -2.38
C PHE A 131 -1.49 11.23 -3.03
N PHE A 132 -1.33 10.17 -3.82
CA PHE A 132 -2.47 9.61 -4.56
C PHE A 132 -3.49 8.91 -3.65
N LYS A 133 -3.06 8.34 -2.51
CA LYS A 133 -3.99 7.75 -1.53
C LYS A 133 -4.73 8.80 -0.74
N ALA A 134 -4.07 9.87 -0.31
CA ALA A 134 -4.77 10.96 0.37
C ALA A 134 -5.86 11.54 -0.54
N LEU A 135 -5.54 11.76 -1.82
CA LEU A 135 -6.48 12.24 -2.83
C LEU A 135 -7.67 11.29 -3.03
N LEU A 136 -7.44 9.96 -3.08
CA LEU A 136 -8.52 8.97 -3.19
C LEU A 136 -9.42 8.92 -1.95
N PHE A 137 -8.87 8.90 -0.74
CA PHE A 137 -9.68 8.85 0.47
C PHE A 137 -10.47 10.14 0.70
N LEU A 138 -9.88 11.31 0.40
CA LEU A 138 -10.57 12.59 0.53
C LEU A 138 -11.68 12.74 -0.51
N SER A 139 -11.45 12.35 -1.77
CA SER A 139 -12.49 12.36 -2.80
C SER A 139 -13.60 11.35 -2.51
N ALA A 140 -13.27 10.13 -2.07
CA ALA A 140 -14.26 9.16 -1.61
C ALA A 140 -15.06 9.69 -0.42
N GLY A 141 -14.41 10.38 0.53
CA GLY A 141 -15.07 11.04 1.65
C GLY A 141 -16.08 12.09 1.21
N ALA A 142 -15.72 12.94 0.25
CA ALA A 142 -16.64 13.93 -0.32
C ALA A 142 -17.85 13.25 -1.01
N ILE A 143 -17.62 12.15 -1.75
CA ILE A 143 -18.69 11.38 -2.40
C ILE A 143 -19.62 10.75 -1.36
N ILE A 144 -19.08 10.04 -0.36
CA ILE A 144 -19.86 9.40 0.71
C ILE A 144 -20.72 10.44 1.43
N HIS A 145 -20.13 11.58 1.82
CA HIS A 145 -20.83 12.64 2.51
C HIS A 145 -22.00 13.21 1.67
N SER A 146 -21.77 13.43 0.38
CA SER A 146 -22.81 13.90 -0.55
C SER A 146 -23.91 12.88 -0.85
N MET A 147 -23.67 11.60 -0.57
CA MET A 147 -24.61 10.49 -0.79
C MET A 147 -25.26 10.01 0.51
N LEU A 148 -25.40 10.88 1.52
CA LEU A 148 -26.03 10.55 2.81
C LEU A 148 -25.38 9.32 3.48
N ASP A 149 -24.05 9.30 3.51
CA ASP A 149 -23.21 8.25 4.09
C ASP A 149 -23.33 6.87 3.42
N GLN A 150 -23.83 6.84 2.18
CA GLN A 150 -23.86 5.63 1.36
C GLN A 150 -22.44 5.26 0.90
N GLN A 151 -21.97 4.06 1.29
CA GLN A 151 -20.61 3.57 0.99
C GLN A 151 -20.56 2.45 -0.07
N ASP A 152 -21.69 1.78 -0.31
CA ASP A 152 -21.80 0.71 -1.30
C ASP A 152 -21.79 1.27 -2.74
N VAL A 153 -20.77 0.90 -3.51
CA VAL A 153 -20.54 1.38 -4.88
C VAL A 153 -21.68 0.98 -5.82
N ARG A 154 -22.37 -0.13 -5.55
CA ARG A 154 -23.52 -0.58 -6.38
C ARG A 154 -24.73 0.35 -6.29
N ARG A 155 -24.78 1.18 -5.25
CA ARG A 155 -25.83 2.18 -5.02
C ARG A 155 -25.38 3.59 -5.38
N MET A 156 -24.15 3.75 -5.87
CA MET A 156 -23.62 5.00 -6.38
C MET A 156 -23.84 5.08 -7.89
N GLY A 157 -24.13 6.27 -8.42
CA GLY A 157 -24.37 6.45 -9.85
C GLY A 157 -24.41 7.92 -10.26
N MET A 158 -24.19 8.19 -11.54
CA MET A 158 -24.25 9.54 -12.14
C MET A 158 -23.38 10.61 -11.43
N LEU A 159 -22.29 10.20 -10.79
CA LEU A 159 -21.41 11.09 -10.01
C LEU A 159 -20.80 12.22 -10.85
N LEU A 160 -20.46 11.97 -12.12
CA LEU A 160 -19.91 13.00 -13.00
C LEU A 160 -20.87 14.19 -13.23
N LYS A 161 -22.19 13.94 -13.21
CA LYS A 161 -23.20 14.99 -13.42
C LYS A 161 -23.40 15.86 -12.17
N TYR A 162 -23.43 15.24 -11.00
CA TYR A 162 -23.76 15.93 -9.74
C TYR A 162 -22.53 16.42 -8.97
N LEU A 163 -21.40 15.71 -9.08
CA LEU A 163 -20.17 15.95 -8.32
C LEU A 163 -18.94 15.91 -9.25
N PRO A 164 -18.86 16.78 -10.26
CA PRO A 164 -17.83 16.70 -11.31
C PRO A 164 -16.41 16.82 -10.73
N VAL A 165 -16.21 17.67 -9.72
CA VAL A 165 -14.88 17.88 -9.12
C VAL A 165 -14.41 16.64 -8.34
N SER A 166 -15.24 16.06 -7.47
CA SER A 166 -14.82 14.87 -6.72
C SER A 166 -14.66 13.64 -7.63
N TYR A 167 -15.49 13.54 -8.68
CA TYR A 167 -15.34 12.53 -9.72
C TYR A 167 -14.02 12.67 -10.49
N LEU A 168 -13.65 13.87 -10.92
CA LEU A 168 -12.36 14.10 -11.59
C LEU A 168 -11.18 13.79 -10.69
N MET A 169 -11.26 14.17 -9.41
CA MET A 169 -10.19 13.86 -8.45
C MET A 169 -10.06 12.36 -8.22
N ILE A 170 -11.15 11.64 -7.95
CA ILE A 170 -11.07 10.18 -7.75
C ILE A 170 -10.60 9.46 -9.01
N LEU A 171 -10.92 9.99 -10.20
CA LEU A 171 -10.40 9.50 -11.49
C LEU A 171 -8.88 9.72 -11.61
N ILE A 172 -8.37 10.92 -11.33
CA ILE A 172 -6.91 11.17 -11.35
C ILE A 172 -6.21 10.25 -10.34
N GLY A 173 -6.79 10.07 -9.15
CA GLY A 173 -6.29 9.15 -8.14
C GLY A 173 -6.28 7.69 -8.59
N SER A 174 -7.29 7.24 -9.33
CA SER A 174 -7.36 5.86 -9.82
C SER A 174 -6.40 5.63 -10.99
N LEU A 175 -6.28 6.59 -11.91
CA LEU A 175 -5.33 6.55 -13.03
C LEU A 175 -3.87 6.58 -12.54
N THR A 176 -3.57 7.36 -11.49
CA THR A 176 -2.24 7.36 -10.85
C THR A 176 -1.95 6.01 -10.21
N ILE A 177 -2.89 5.41 -9.46
CA ILE A 177 -2.71 4.05 -8.91
C ILE A 177 -2.55 2.99 -9.99
N MET A 178 -3.32 3.08 -11.08
CA MET A 178 -3.22 2.13 -12.20
C MET A 178 -1.82 2.14 -12.82
N GLY A 179 -1.10 3.26 -12.71
CA GLY A 179 0.23 3.42 -13.28
C GLY A 179 0.16 3.78 -14.76
N ILE A 180 -0.72 4.70 -15.13
CA ILE A 180 -0.78 5.21 -16.51
C ILE A 180 0.46 6.08 -16.81
N PRO A 181 1.05 5.98 -18.02
CA PRO A 181 2.18 6.80 -18.42
C PRO A 181 1.95 8.29 -18.12
N PHE A 182 3.03 9.01 -17.80
CA PHE A 182 3.04 10.44 -17.41
C PHE A 182 2.53 10.77 -16.00
N LEU A 183 2.04 9.80 -15.23
CA LEU A 183 1.66 9.99 -13.83
C LEU A 183 2.73 9.42 -12.87
N THR A 184 2.81 9.96 -11.65
CA THR A 184 3.84 9.59 -10.66
C THR A 184 3.78 8.10 -10.26
N GLY A 185 2.59 7.50 -10.25
CA GLY A 185 2.42 6.09 -9.98
C GLY A 185 3.07 5.17 -11.02
N PHE A 186 3.12 5.58 -12.31
CA PHE A 186 3.82 4.84 -13.36
C PHE A 186 5.32 4.79 -13.07
N TYR A 187 5.96 5.96 -12.94
CA TYR A 187 7.41 6.02 -12.73
C TYR A 187 7.88 5.25 -11.49
N SER A 188 7.10 5.30 -10.40
CA SER A 188 7.48 4.58 -9.19
C SER A 188 7.26 3.07 -9.26
N LYS A 189 6.17 2.62 -9.89
CA LYS A 189 5.92 1.18 -10.06
C LYS A 189 6.85 0.55 -11.08
N ASP A 190 7.05 1.22 -12.21
CA ASP A 190 7.88 0.73 -13.30
C ASP A 190 9.33 0.58 -12.85
N PHE A 191 9.86 1.58 -12.13
CA PHE A 191 11.18 1.51 -11.52
C PHE A 191 11.35 0.33 -10.55
N ILE A 192 10.32 0.02 -9.73
CA ILE A 192 10.36 -1.15 -8.84
C ILE A 192 10.36 -2.44 -9.65
N LEU A 193 9.51 -2.55 -10.67
CA LEU A 193 9.36 -3.75 -11.50
C LEU A 193 10.61 -4.02 -12.35
N GLU A 194 11.20 -2.98 -12.95
CA GLU A 194 12.46 -3.08 -13.69
C GLU A 194 13.59 -3.58 -12.79
N TYR A 195 13.66 -3.05 -11.56
CA TYR A 195 14.63 -3.51 -10.59
C TYR A 195 14.40 -4.99 -10.22
N VAL A 196 13.16 -5.41 -9.99
CA VAL A 196 12.80 -6.81 -9.71
C VAL A 196 13.27 -7.71 -10.85
N TYR A 197 12.98 -7.33 -12.09
CA TYR A 197 13.38 -8.07 -13.28
C TYR A 197 14.91 -8.17 -13.40
N SER A 198 15.64 -7.09 -13.10
CA SER A 198 17.11 -7.08 -13.15
C SER A 198 17.79 -7.89 -12.04
N SER A 199 17.11 -8.06 -10.90
CA SER A 199 17.73 -8.56 -9.68
C SER A 199 18.06 -10.05 -9.69
N ASN A 200 17.51 -10.85 -10.62
CA ASN A 200 17.75 -12.31 -10.76
C ASN A 200 17.69 -13.08 -9.41
N VAL A 201 16.88 -12.60 -8.46
CA VAL A 201 16.71 -13.23 -7.14
C VAL A 201 15.72 -14.41 -7.21
N PHE A 202 15.02 -14.55 -8.34
CA PHE A 202 14.06 -15.61 -8.64
C PHE A 202 14.38 -16.27 -9.98
#